data_AF-A0ABD1B7U6-F1
#
_entry.id   AF-A0ABD1B7U6-F1
#
_cell.length_a   1.000
_cell.length_b   1.000
_cell.length_c   1.000
_cell.angle_alpha   90.00
_cell.angle_beta   90.00
_cell.angle_gamma   90.00
#
_symmetry.space_group_name_H-M   'P 1'
#
loop_
_entity.id
_entity.type
_entity.pdbx_description
1 polymer ?
#
loop_
_entity_poly.entity_id
_entity_poly.type
_entity_poly.pdbx_seq_one_letter_code
_entity_poly.pdbx_strand_id
1 'polypeptide(L)'
;MAQPAAAAAADTPWSLEDLPTKVVFSFCQSSAITTMEFHPTRYTLLLGVAFTNGIIHLYHYEAGNFLQHREHEAHAGAVNDIAFTTPPQKYLSIVTCGDDKLIKVWDLEG
;
A
#
# COMPACT_ATOMS: atom_id res chain seq x y z
N MET A 1 40.25 -15.59 28.38
CA MET A 1 39.84 -14.60 27.36
C MET A 1 38.32 -14.60 27.31
N ALA A 2 37.69 -13.55 27.81
CA ALA A 2 36.23 -13.42 27.85
C ALA A 2 35.77 -12.59 26.64
N GLN A 3 34.73 -13.06 25.96
CA GLN A 3 34.09 -12.40 24.82
C GLN A 3 33.17 -11.27 25.34
N PRO A 4 33.14 -10.07 24.75
CA PRO A 4 32.20 -9.04 25.18
C PRO A 4 30.79 -9.39 24.69
N ALA A 5 29.82 -9.30 25.60
CA ALA A 5 28.40 -9.42 25.30
C ALA A 5 27.95 -8.18 24.49
N ALA A 6 27.27 -8.41 23.37
CA ALA A 6 26.63 -7.35 22.60
C ALA A 6 25.52 -6.70 23.46
N ALA A 7 25.67 -5.41 23.76
CA ALA A 7 24.62 -4.64 24.41
C ALA A 7 23.41 -4.58 23.48
N ALA A 8 22.28 -5.11 23.94
CA ALA A 8 20.99 -4.94 23.27
C ALA A 8 20.68 -3.43 23.22
N ALA A 9 20.50 -2.90 22.01
CA ALA A 9 20.11 -1.51 21.80
C ALA A 9 18.77 -1.26 22.49
N ALA A 10 18.75 -0.31 23.43
CA ALA A 10 17.56 0.06 24.17
C ALA A 10 16.51 0.65 23.22
N ASP A 11 15.27 0.15 23.34
CA ASP A 11 14.08 0.71 22.70
C ASP A 11 13.92 2.17 23.12
N THR A 12 14.40 3.08 22.28
CA THR A 12 14.20 4.51 22.47
C THR A 12 12.82 4.84 21.90
N PRO A 13 11.85 5.28 22.71
CA PRO A 13 10.52 5.60 22.21
C PRO A 13 10.62 6.74 21.19
N TRP A 14 9.94 6.59 20.07
CA TRP A 14 9.84 7.58 18.99
C TRP A 14 9.69 9.00 19.55
N SER A 15 10.61 9.89 19.20
CA SER A 15 10.51 11.30 19.59
C SER A 15 9.64 12.05 18.58
N LEU A 16 8.95 13.12 19.02
CA LEU A 16 8.23 14.03 18.11
C LEU A 16 9.17 14.74 17.11
N GLU A 17 10.48 14.65 17.34
CA GLU A 17 11.54 15.21 16.50
C GLU A 17 11.89 14.28 15.32
N ASP A 18 11.45 13.01 15.36
CA ASP A 18 11.65 12.00 14.29
C ASP A 18 10.58 12.06 13.19
N LEU A 19 9.72 13.08 13.17
CA LEU A 19 8.67 13.20 12.17
C LEU A 19 9.27 13.52 10.77
N PRO A 20 8.79 12.87 9.69
CA PRO A 20 9.29 13.12 8.36
C PRO A 20 8.93 14.55 7.91
N THR A 21 9.95 15.40 7.74
CA THR A 21 9.79 16.81 7.29
C THR A 21 10.09 17.02 5.81
N LYS A 22 10.73 16.04 5.16
CA LYS A 22 11.17 16.14 3.77
C LYS A 22 10.32 15.24 2.88
N VAL A 23 9.71 15.84 1.86
CA VAL A 23 9.14 15.10 0.73
C VAL A 23 10.29 14.54 -0.11
N VAL A 24 10.40 13.22 -0.20
CA VAL A 24 11.44 12.53 -0.97
C VAL A 24 11.06 12.42 -2.44
N PHE A 25 9.77 12.19 -2.72
CA PHE A 25 9.24 12.05 -4.07
C PHE A 25 7.76 12.46 -4.11
N SER A 26 7.28 12.89 -5.28
CA SER A 26 5.87 13.19 -5.56
C SER A 26 5.58 12.89 -7.01
N PHE A 27 4.40 12.34 -7.28
CA PHE A 27 3.93 12.03 -8.62
C PHE A 27 2.44 12.35 -8.74
N CYS A 28 2.03 12.87 -9.90
CA CYS A 28 0.66 13.29 -10.16
C CYS A 28 -0.17 12.13 -10.68
N GLN A 29 -1.45 12.10 -10.27
CA GLN A 29 -2.43 11.14 -10.75
C GLN A 29 -3.48 11.83 -11.62
N SER A 30 -4.07 11.06 -12.53
CA SER A 30 -5.06 11.55 -13.49
C SER A 30 -6.43 11.86 -12.86
N SER A 31 -6.65 11.38 -11.63
CA SER A 31 -7.91 11.53 -10.89
C SER A 31 -7.63 11.76 -9.40
N ALA A 32 -8.63 12.28 -8.67
CA ALA A 32 -8.52 12.48 -7.23
C ALA A 32 -8.41 11.13 -6.52
N ILE A 33 -7.44 11.02 -5.62
CA ILE A 33 -7.15 9.83 -4.81
C ILE A 33 -8.18 9.78 -3.67
N THR A 34 -8.83 8.63 -3.50
CA THR A 34 -9.79 8.41 -2.41
C THR A 34 -9.14 7.71 -1.23
N THR A 35 -8.32 6.70 -1.48
CA THR A 35 -7.63 5.92 -0.45
C THR A 35 -6.32 5.32 -0.99
N MET A 36 -5.45 4.93 -0.07
CA MET A 36 -4.22 4.19 -0.36
C MET A 36 -3.90 3.22 0.76
N GLU A 37 -3.45 2.01 0.41
CA GLU A 37 -3.05 0.99 1.38
C GLU A 37 -1.74 0.31 0.98
N PHE A 38 -0.85 0.12 1.96
CA PHE A 38 0.32 -0.73 1.82
C PHE A 38 -0.01 -2.16 2.18
N HIS A 39 0.59 -3.08 1.44
CA HIS A 39 0.46 -4.50 1.73
C HIS A 39 0.95 -4.86 3.17
N PRO A 40 0.18 -5.62 3.98
CA PRO A 40 0.41 -5.82 5.43
C PRO A 40 1.58 -6.74 5.84
N THR A 41 2.31 -7.34 4.89
CA THR A 41 3.59 -8.03 5.18
C THR A 41 4.75 -7.47 4.37
N ARG A 42 4.49 -7.05 3.13
CA ARG A 42 5.40 -6.31 2.23
C ARG A 42 5.15 -4.79 2.29
N TYR A 43 5.16 -4.21 3.49
CA TYR A 43 4.83 -2.81 3.76
C TYR A 43 5.61 -1.77 2.93
N THR A 44 6.73 -2.17 2.32
CA THR A 44 7.59 -1.28 1.55
C THR A 44 7.59 -1.54 0.06
N LEU A 45 6.92 -2.60 -0.43
CA LEU A 45 7.05 -3.04 -1.82
C LEU A 45 5.78 -2.89 -2.64
N LEU A 46 4.60 -2.99 -2.05
CA LEU A 46 3.34 -2.95 -2.78
C LEU A 46 2.40 -1.91 -2.17
N LEU A 47 1.93 -1.01 -3.03
CA LEU A 47 1.01 0.07 -2.69
C LEU A 47 -0.19 0.02 -3.63
N GLY A 48 -1.38 -0.09 -3.06
CA GLY A 48 -2.65 0.07 -3.77
C GLY A 48 -3.15 1.50 -3.61
N VAL A 49 -3.59 2.11 -4.71
CA VAL A 49 -4.17 3.46 -4.72
C VAL A 49 -5.50 3.41 -5.45
N ALA A 50 -6.52 4.01 -4.85
CA ALA A 50 -7.87 4.04 -5.40
C ALA A 50 -8.29 5.47 -5.78
N PHE A 51 -9.15 5.59 -6.78
CA PHE A 51 -9.50 6.87 -7.39
C PHE A 51 -11.00 7.10 -7.49
N THR A 52 -11.37 8.39 -7.57
CA THR A 52 -12.76 8.84 -7.75
C THR A 52 -13.38 8.49 -9.11
N ASN A 53 -12.58 8.09 -10.09
CA ASN A 53 -13.05 7.67 -11.41
C ASN A 53 -13.33 6.17 -11.52
N GLY A 54 -13.22 5.41 -10.43
CA GLY A 54 -13.49 3.96 -10.42
C GLY A 54 -12.29 3.08 -10.75
N ILE A 55 -11.12 3.68 -10.92
CA ILE A 55 -9.88 2.97 -11.19
C ILE A 55 -9.15 2.67 -9.88
N ILE A 56 -8.39 1.58 -9.88
CA ILE A 56 -7.32 1.32 -8.91
C ILE A 56 -5.99 1.15 -9.63
N HIS A 57 -4.91 1.65 -9.02
CA HIS A 57 -3.53 1.39 -9.44
C HIS A 57 -2.80 0.57 -8.39
N LEU A 58 -1.95 -0.33 -8.88
CA LEU A 58 -0.99 -1.07 -8.07
C LEU A 58 0.41 -0.61 -8.41
N TYR A 59 1.14 -0.20 -7.39
CA TYR A 59 2.52 0.23 -7.49
C TYR A 59 3.44 -0.79 -6.83
N HIS A 60 4.58 -1.02 -7.47
CA HIS A 60 5.71 -1.72 -6.87
C HIS A 60 6.83 -0.72 -6.56
N TYR A 61 7.43 -0.83 -5.38
CA TYR A 61 8.60 -0.02 -5.02
C TYR A 61 9.88 -0.68 -5.50
N GLU A 62 10.62 0.00 -6.37
CA GLU A 62 11.88 -0.49 -6.91
C GLU A 62 12.87 0.66 -7.05
N ALA A 63 14.13 0.41 -6.66
CA ALA A 63 15.26 1.33 -6.84
C ALA A 63 15.01 2.77 -6.35
N GLY A 64 14.25 2.96 -5.26
CA GLY A 64 13.98 4.28 -4.71
C GLY A 64 12.71 4.96 -5.23
N ASN A 65 11.92 4.28 -6.06
CA ASN A 65 10.74 4.87 -6.71
C ASN A 65 9.54 3.91 -6.73
N PHE A 66 8.34 4.45 -6.83
CA PHE A 66 7.12 3.68 -7.07
C PHE A 66 6.85 3.60 -8.57
N LEU A 67 6.86 2.39 -9.11
CA LEU A 67 6.55 2.10 -10.50
C LEU A 67 5.12 1.54 -10.59
N GLN A 68 4.31 2.09 -11.50
CA GLN A 68 2.98 1.57 -11.75
C GLN A 68 3.11 0.17 -12.37
N HIS A 69 2.60 -0.83 -11.67
CA HIS A 69 2.63 -2.23 -12.09
C HIS A 69 1.35 -2.62 -12.83
N ARG A 70 0.18 -2.23 -12.33
CA ARG A 70 -1.13 -2.49 -12.96
C ARG A 70 -2.13 -1.38 -12.73
N GLU A 71 -3.11 -1.32 -13.62
CA GLU A 71 -4.29 -0.46 -13.58
C GLU A 71 -5.54 -1.32 -13.84
N HIS A 72 -6.60 -1.12 -13.06
CA HIS A 72 -7.86 -1.84 -13.21
C HIS A 72 -9.06 -0.93 -13.00
N GLU A 73 -10.05 -1.02 -13.91
CA GLU A 73 -11.38 -0.45 -13.72
C GLU A 73 -12.14 -1.27 -12.68
N ALA A 74 -12.05 -0.84 -11.42
CA ALA A 74 -12.60 -1.57 -10.30
C ALA A 74 -14.10 -1.33 -10.14
N HIS A 75 -14.60 -0.11 -10.30
CA HIS A 75 -16.00 0.23 -10.01
C HIS A 75 -16.61 1.18 -11.03
N ALA A 76 -17.93 1.10 -11.23
CA ALA A 76 -18.68 2.10 -11.99
C ALA A 76 -19.03 3.29 -11.09
N GLY A 77 -18.09 4.23 -10.93
CA GLY A 77 -18.17 5.34 -9.97
C GLY A 77 -16.96 5.32 -9.02
N ALA A 78 -16.93 6.16 -7.98
CA ALA A 78 -15.75 6.27 -7.13
C ALA A 78 -15.44 4.95 -6.41
N VAL A 79 -14.16 4.61 -6.32
CA VAL A 79 -13.70 3.57 -5.38
C VAL A 79 -13.58 4.23 -4.02
N ASN A 80 -14.34 3.75 -3.05
CA ASN A 80 -14.43 4.35 -1.72
C ASN A 80 -13.36 3.80 -0.77
N ASP A 81 -12.99 2.54 -0.94
CA ASP A 81 -11.91 1.93 -0.17
C ASP A 81 -11.18 0.80 -0.91
N ILE A 82 -9.96 0.51 -0.48
CA ILE A 82 -9.10 -0.58 -0.97
C ILE A 82 -8.38 -1.21 0.23
N ALA A 83 -8.38 -2.54 0.30
CA ALA A 83 -7.65 -3.26 1.31
C ALA A 83 -6.90 -4.48 0.77
N PHE A 84 -5.72 -4.75 1.31
CA PHE A 84 -4.97 -5.98 1.04
C PHE A 84 -5.34 -7.05 2.06
N THR A 85 -5.46 -8.28 1.58
CA THR A 85 -5.72 -9.42 2.46
C THR A 85 -4.99 -10.66 1.99
N THR A 86 -4.55 -11.47 2.95
CA THR A 86 -3.97 -12.78 2.72
C THR A 86 -4.79 -13.82 3.47
N PRO A 87 -5.91 -14.29 2.88
CA PRO A 87 -6.76 -15.29 3.51
C PRO A 87 -5.98 -16.61 3.68
N PRO A 88 -6.26 -17.39 4.74
CA PRO A 88 -5.65 -18.71 4.89
C PRO A 88 -5.94 -19.58 3.65
N GLN A 89 -4.89 -20.22 3.10
CA GLN A 89 -4.97 -21.13 1.95
C GLN A 89 -5.36 -20.46 0.61
N LYS A 90 -5.28 -19.13 0.49
CA LYS A 90 -5.47 -18.42 -0.78
C LYS A 90 -4.27 -17.54 -1.13
N TYR A 91 -4.25 -17.09 -2.38
CA TYR A 91 -3.34 -16.08 -2.89
C TYR A 91 -3.61 -14.70 -2.29
N LEU A 92 -2.61 -13.82 -2.42
CA LEU A 92 -2.74 -12.42 -2.07
C LEU A 92 -3.90 -11.81 -2.85
N SER A 93 -4.86 -11.25 -2.11
CA SER A 93 -6.04 -10.63 -2.71
C SER A 93 -6.16 -9.15 -2.34
N ILE A 94 -6.86 -8.41 -3.19
CA ILE A 94 -7.28 -7.04 -2.93
C ILE A 94 -8.79 -7.02 -2.80
N VAL A 95 -9.31 -6.26 -1.85
CA VAL A 95 -10.74 -6.01 -1.69
C VAL A 95 -11.00 -4.54 -1.97
N THR A 96 -11.98 -4.23 -2.80
CA THR A 96 -12.40 -2.86 -3.11
C THR A 96 -13.89 -2.70 -2.92
N CYS A 97 -14.34 -1.50 -2.55
CA CYS A 97 -15.75 -1.13 -2.53
C CYS A 97 -15.96 0.22 -3.21
N GLY A 98 -17.13 0.46 -3.80
CA GLY A 98 -17.38 1.67 -4.58
C GLY A 98 -18.85 2.07 -4.72
N ASP A 99 -19.08 3.16 -5.45
CA ASP A 99 -20.40 3.77 -5.65
C ASP A 99 -21.38 2.89 -6.45
N ASP A 100 -20.86 1.92 -7.20
CA ASP A 100 -21.64 0.90 -7.88
C ASP A 100 -22.30 -0.11 -6.93
N LYS A 101 -22.08 0.07 -5.61
CA LYS A 101 -22.63 -0.74 -4.51
C LYS A 101 -22.06 -2.16 -4.51
N LEU A 102 -20.95 -2.40 -5.20
CA LEU A 102 -20.27 -3.68 -5.22
C LEU A 102 -19.08 -3.66 -4.25
N ILE A 103 -18.82 -4.84 -3.69
CA ILE A 103 -17.53 -5.18 -3.10
C ILE A 103 -16.91 -6.20 -4.02
N LYS A 104 -15.69 -5.94 -4.49
CA LYS A 104 -14.97 -6.83 -5.41
C LYS A 104 -13.72 -7.36 -4.74
N VAL A 105 -13.45 -8.64 -4.96
CA VAL A 105 -12.26 -9.33 -4.48
C VAL A 105 -11.45 -9.75 -5.69
N TRP A 106 -10.20 -9.32 -5.73
CA TRP A 106 -9.28 -9.48 -6.84
C TRP A 106 -8.16 -10.42 -6.41
N ASP A 107 -7.87 -11.43 -7.22
CA ASP A 107 -6.66 -12.24 -7.05
C ASP A 107 -5.50 -11.53 -7.76
N LEU A 108 -4.34 -11.39 -7.09
CA LEU A 108 -3.15 -10.79 -7.69
C LEU A 108 -2.33 -11.77 -8.54
N GLU A 109 -2.63 -13.08 -8.47
CA GLU A 109 -1.98 -14.12 -9.27
C GLU A 109 -2.79 -14.54 -10.52
N GLY A 110 -3.95 -13.90 -10.77
CA GLY A 110 -4.84 -14.16 -11.91
C GLY A 110 -4.49 -13.42 -13.21
#